data_AF-A0A812G865-F1
#
_entry.id   AF-A0A812G865-F1
#
_cell.length_a   1.000
_cell.length_b   1.000
_cell.length_c   1.000
_cell.angle_alpha   90.00
_cell.angle_beta   90.00
_cell.angle_gamma   90.00
#
_symmetry.space_group_name_H-M   'P 1'
#
loop_
_entity.id
_entity.type
_entity.pdbx_description
1 polymer ?
#
loop_
_entity_poly.entity_id
_entity_poly.type
_entity_poly.pdbx_seq_one_letter_code
_entity_poly.pdbx_strand_id
1 'polypeptide(L)'
;MDIRQLQAHIKEFDHDPEQKQHYFLKLIEEVGELSESIRKDATGQPTEDTIKGTIAEELYDVRVYPNILNALGSARLHWFVDAAAI
;
A
#
# COMPACT_ATOMS: atom_id res chain seq x y z
N MET A 1 9.34 7.29 -9.80
CA MET A 1 9.83 6.18 -8.97
C MET A 1 9.28 4.88 -9.52
N ASP A 2 10.14 3.91 -9.84
CA ASP A 2 9.69 2.56 -10.24
C ASP A 2 9.42 1.68 -9.00
N ILE A 3 8.76 0.53 -9.20
CA ILE A 3 8.38 -0.38 -8.09
C ILE A 3 9.62 -0.90 -7.33
N ARG A 4 10.74 -1.13 -8.04
CA ARG A 4 11.97 -1.66 -7.44
C ARG A 4 12.67 -0.60 -6.60
N GLN A 5 12.66 0.64 -7.05
CA GLN A 5 13.17 1.80 -6.32
C GLN A 5 12.35 2.06 -5.07
N LEU A 6 11.02 1.96 -5.15
CA LEU A 6 10.14 2.05 -3.98
C LEU A 6 10.44 0.93 -2.98
N GLN A 7 10.53 -0.32 -3.44
CA GLN A 7 10.87 -1.46 -2.58
C GLN A 7 12.24 -1.31 -1.91
N ALA A 8 13.25 -0.83 -2.65
CA ALA A 8 14.58 -0.57 -2.10
C ALA A 8 14.54 0.55 -1.05
N HIS A 9 13.81 1.63 -1.32
CA HIS A 9 13.68 2.75 -0.39
C HIS A 9 12.95 2.36 0.89
N ILE A 10 11.85 1.59 0.79
CA ILE A 10 11.17 1.11 1.99
C ILE A 10 12.08 0.18 2.80
N LYS A 11 12.89 -0.66 2.14
CA LYS A 11 13.87 -1.51 2.83
C LYS A 11 14.90 -0.73 3.66
N GLU A 12 15.23 0.50 3.26
CA GLU A 12 16.19 1.35 3.96
C GLU A 12 15.59 2.02 5.21
N PHE A 13 14.28 2.28 5.22
CA PHE A 13 13.63 3.07 6.27
C PHE A 13 12.72 2.26 7.20
N ASP A 14 12.10 1.18 6.72
CA ASP A 14 11.10 0.41 7.46
C ASP A 14 11.12 -1.07 7.05
N HIS A 15 12.14 -1.79 7.54
CA HIS A 15 12.34 -3.21 7.29
C HIS A 15 12.62 -3.96 8.58
N ASP A 16 11.55 -4.37 9.25
CA ASP A 16 11.61 -5.32 10.35
C ASP A 16 11.04 -6.69 9.94
N PRO A 17 11.89 -7.70 9.64
CA PRO A 17 11.45 -9.02 9.20
C PRO A 17 10.64 -9.81 10.24
N GLU A 18 10.65 -9.41 11.51
CA GLU A 18 9.83 -10.06 12.56
C GLU A 18 8.40 -9.48 12.60
N GLN A 19 8.16 -8.31 12.00
CA GLN A 19 6.90 -7.56 12.09
C GLN A 19 5.90 -7.88 10.96
N LYS A 20 6.02 -9.06 10.32
CA LYS A 20 5.20 -9.45 9.16
C LYS A 20 3.70 -9.33 9.41
N GLN A 21 3.25 -9.72 10.60
CA GLN A 21 1.84 -9.61 11.01
C GLN A 21 1.41 -8.15 11.15
N HIS A 22 2.29 -7.29 11.65
CA HIS A 22 2.02 -5.85 11.80
C HIS A 22 1.79 -5.20 10.43
N TYR A 23 2.67 -5.43 9.45
CA TYR A 23 2.49 -4.89 8.09
C TYR A 23 1.24 -5.43 7.39
N PHE A 24 0.87 -6.68 7.66
CA PHE A 24 -0.38 -7.23 7.14
C PHE A 24 -1.61 -6.56 7.76
N LEU A 25 -1.61 -6.31 9.07
CA LEU A 25 -2.70 -5.58 9.72
C LEU A 25 -2.82 -4.15 9.19
N LYS A 26 -1.69 -3.45 9.02
CA LYS A 26 -1.65 -2.14 8.37
C LYS A 26 -2.24 -2.15 6.97
N LEU A 27 -1.90 -3.15 6.13
CA LEU A 27 -2.53 -3.30 4.80
C LEU A 27 -4.07 -3.38 4.90
N ILE A 28 -4.61 -4.12 5.87
CA ILE A 28 -6.07 -4.24 6.05
C ILE A 28 -6.68 -2.91 6.50
N GLU A 29 -5.99 -2.14 7.35
CA GLU A 29 -6.40 -0.79 7.74
C GLU A 29 -6.50 0.13 6.51
N GLU A 30 -5.44 0.21 5.68
CA GLU A 30 -5.43 1.08 4.48
C GLU A 30 -6.50 0.68 3.46
N VAL A 31 -6.81 -0.62 3.32
CA VAL A 31 -7.92 -1.08 2.48
C VAL A 31 -9.27 -0.58 3.01
N GLY A 32 -9.42 -0.49 4.34
CA GLY A 32 -10.59 0.09 4.99
C GLY A 32 -10.71 1.59 4.74
N GLU A 33 -9.61 2.33 4.86
CA GLU A 33 -9.55 3.78 4.61
C GLU A 33 -9.82 4.10 3.13
N LEU A 34 -9.27 3.31 2.20
CA LEU A 34 -9.60 3.37 0.78
C LEU A 34 -11.09 3.13 0.53
N SER A 35 -11.68 2.13 1.18
CA SER A 35 -13.12 1.88 1.06
C SER A 35 -13.94 3.06 1.57
N GLU A 36 -13.49 3.75 2.62
CA GLU A 36 -14.16 4.93 3.15
C GLU A 36 -14.05 6.14 2.21
N SER A 37 -12.86 6.42 1.67
CA SER A 37 -12.62 7.55 0.76
C SER A 37 -13.39 7.38 -0.56
N ILE A 38 -13.47 6.16 -1.10
CA ILE A 38 -14.33 5.83 -2.25
C ILE A 38 -15.80 6.09 -1.93
N ARG A 39 -16.30 5.65 -0.76
CA ARG A 39 -17.69 5.88 -0.34
C ARG A 39 -18.01 7.37 -0.20
N LYS A 40 -17.03 8.20 0.16
CA LYS A 40 -17.16 9.67 0.26
C LYS A 40 -16.99 10.39 -1.08
N ASP A 41 -16.69 9.68 -2.17
CA ASP A 41 -16.37 10.24 -3.48
C ASP A 41 -15.23 11.28 -3.42
N ALA A 42 -14.21 11.01 -2.59
CA ALA A 42 -13.05 11.88 -2.37
C ALA A 42 -12.04 11.81 -3.54
N THR A 43 -12.53 12.11 -4.75
CA THR A 43 -11.80 12.01 -6.02
C THR A 43 -11.00 13.28 -6.35
N GLY A 44 -10.18 13.19 -7.41
CA GLY A 44 -9.37 14.31 -7.91
C GLY A 44 -7.89 14.19 -7.54
N GLN A 45 -7.09 15.12 -8.07
CA GLN A 45 -5.68 15.24 -7.73
C GLN A 45 -5.55 16.21 -6.55
N PRO A 46 -5.19 15.73 -5.34
CA PRO A 46 -5.03 16.62 -4.20
C PRO A 46 -3.77 17.48 -4.33
N THR A 47 -3.77 18.59 -3.61
CA THR A 47 -2.55 19.31 -3.25
C THR A 47 -1.96 18.72 -1.97
N GLU A 48 -0.78 19.18 -1.57
CA GLU A 48 -0.13 18.75 -0.33
C GLU A 48 -1.02 18.97 0.91
N ASP A 49 -1.77 20.09 0.95
CA ASP A 49 -2.66 20.43 2.05
C ASP A 49 -3.96 19.60 2.08
N THR A 50 -4.34 19.01 0.95
CA THR A 50 -5.64 18.32 0.79
C THR A 50 -5.48 16.83 0.53
N ILE A 51 -4.28 16.27 0.63
CA ILE A 51 -4.04 14.85 0.32
C ILE A 51 -4.73 13.91 1.31
N LYS A 52 -4.90 14.35 2.56
CA LYS A 52 -5.46 13.54 3.64
C LYS A 52 -6.89 13.08 3.42
N GLY A 53 -7.13 11.77 3.55
CA GLY A 53 -8.41 11.10 3.38
C GLY A 53 -8.91 11.07 1.93
N THR A 54 -8.04 11.34 0.96
CA THR A 54 -8.40 11.29 -0.47
C THR A 54 -8.11 9.92 -1.04
N ILE A 55 -8.85 9.54 -2.08
CA ILE A 55 -8.62 8.27 -2.79
C ILE A 55 -7.16 8.16 -3.28
N ALA A 56 -6.52 9.28 -3.61
CA ALA A 56 -5.13 9.29 -4.07
C ALA A 56 -4.12 8.90 -2.97
N GLU A 57 -4.34 9.34 -1.73
CA GLU A 57 -3.53 8.94 -0.57
C GLU A 57 -3.74 7.45 -0.27
N GLU A 58 -4.99 7.04 -0.11
CA GLU A 58 -5.29 5.67 0.30
C GLU A 58 -4.84 4.64 -0.75
N LEU A 59 -4.94 4.97 -2.05
CA LEU A 59 -4.39 4.13 -3.11
C LEU A 59 -2.86 4.01 -3.04
N TYR A 60 -2.18 5.07 -2.62
CA TYR A 60 -0.74 5.04 -2.42
C TYR A 60 -0.38 4.16 -1.22
N ASP A 61 -1.10 4.29 -0.11
CA ASP A 61 -0.84 3.53 1.12
C ASP A 61 -1.13 2.03 0.92
N VAL A 62 -2.24 1.68 0.29
CA VAL A 62 -2.54 0.29 -0.13
C VAL A 62 -1.49 -0.28 -1.08
N ARG A 63 -0.85 0.55 -1.93
CA ARG A 63 0.22 0.10 -2.83
C ARG A 63 1.53 -0.19 -2.09
N VAL A 64 1.81 0.50 -0.98
CA VAL A 64 3.09 0.39 -0.26
C VAL A 64 3.19 -0.93 0.51
N TYR A 65 2.19 -1.29 1.32
CA TYR A 65 2.30 -2.46 2.21
C TYR A 65 2.51 -3.83 1.52
N PRO A 66 1.93 -4.13 0.34
CA PRO A 66 2.23 -5.36 -0.41
C PRO A 66 3.69 -5.43 -0.85
N ASN A 67 4.31 -4.27 -1.15
CA ASN A 67 5.73 -4.19 -1.49
C ASN A 67 6.61 -4.47 -0.26
N ILE A 68 6.20 -4.04 0.94
CA ILE A 68 6.86 -4.37 2.21
C ILE A 68 6.79 -5.87 2.47
N LEU A 69 5.60 -6.46 2.42
CA LEU A 69 5.40 -7.89 2.67
C LEU A 69 6.20 -8.78 1.70
N ASN A 70 6.34 -8.37 0.44
CA ASN A 70 7.22 -9.04 -0.52
C ASN A 70 8.71 -8.86 -0.18
N ALA A 71 9.12 -7.63 0.15
CA ALA A 71 10.48 -7.31 0.57
C ALA A 71 10.95 -8.16 1.78
N LEU A 72 10.04 -8.47 2.72
CA LEU A 72 10.26 -9.31 3.91
C LEU A 72 10.19 -10.83 3.64
N GLY A 73 10.00 -11.24 2.38
CA GLY A 73 9.92 -12.64 1.99
C GLY A 73 8.66 -13.38 2.48
N SER A 74 7.63 -12.65 2.92
CA SER A 74 6.36 -13.23 3.39
C SER A 74 5.34 -13.45 2.28
N ALA A 75 5.39 -12.64 1.23
CA ALA A 75 4.45 -12.73 0.12
C ALA A 75 5.20 -12.99 -1.17
N ARG A 76 5.05 -14.21 -1.73
CA ARG A 76 5.35 -14.44 -3.14
C ARG A 76 4.24 -13.73 -3.92
N LEU A 77 4.56 -12.61 -4.58
CA LEU A 77 3.58 -11.69 -5.21
C LEU A 77 2.72 -12.32 -6.32
N HIS A 78 2.95 -13.59 -6.70
CA HIS A 78 2.19 -14.31 -7.72
C HIS A 78 0.67 -14.29 -7.46
N TRP A 79 0.23 -14.34 -6.19
CA TRP A 79 -1.19 -14.31 -5.82
C TRP A 79 -1.92 -13.00 -6.19
N PHE A 80 -1.22 -11.87 -6.31
CA PHE A 80 -1.85 -10.58 -6.66
C PHE A 80 -1.90 -10.32 -8.16
N VAL A 81 -0.99 -10.92 -8.95
CA VAL A 81 -0.97 -10.74 -10.42
C VAL A 81 -1.98 -11.65 -11.11
N ASP A 82 -2.25 -12.83 -10.56
CA ASP A 82 -3.19 -13.79 -11.17
C ASP A 82 -4.66 -13.40 -10.93
N ALA A 83 -4.97 -12.62 -9.88
CA ALA A 83 -6.32 -12.14 -9.62
C ALA A 83 -6.77 -11.00 -10.56
N ALA A 84 -5.83 -10.33 -11.23
CA ALA A 84 -6.11 -9.28 -12.22
C ALA A 84 -6.19 -9.81 -13.67
N ALA A 85 -6.17 -11.14 -13.84
CA ALA A 85 -6.26 -11.82 -15.14
C ALA A 85 -7.65 -12.42 -15.43
N ILE A 86 -8.71 -11.96 -14.73
CA ILE A 86 -10.11 -12.31 -14.99
C ILE A 86 -10.89 -11.08 -15.43
#